data_AF-A0A944BPU8-F1
#
_entry.id   AF-A0A944BPU8-F1
#
_cell.length_a   1.000
_cell.length_b   1.000
_cell.length_c   1.000
_cell.angle_alpha   90.00
_cell.angle_beta   90.00
_cell.angle_gamma   90.00
#
_symmetry.space_group_name_H-M   'P 1'
#
loop_
_entity.id
_entity.type
_entity.pdbx_description
1 polymer ?
#
loop_
_entity_poly.entity_id
_entity_poly.type
_entity_poly.pdbx_seq_one_letter_code
_entity_poly.pdbx_strand_id
1 'polypeptide(L)'
;MASFGNQYRAPKVVYYSGTVDTPCGEGDEDTGPFYCVVNESVYLNLTFFESMKEVDVNGNFAFAYVIAHEVGHHVQHLTGDLSKYQEIEFKLQERGKETKANLVSVQSELQADFYAGIWAHYVIADFEDLSEDDIMNALEASAAVGDDALGEDRTENFGHGSSMMRFVWFTRGMATGDVKYGNTYRYRSLKLLENAETFLEDDAE
;
A
#
# COMPACT_ATOMS: atom_id res chain seq x y z
N MET A 1 14.22 9.01 -8.33
CA MET A 1 14.26 10.23 -7.47
C MET A 1 15.24 11.29 -7.96
N ALA A 2 16.46 10.95 -8.41
CA ALA A 2 17.38 11.94 -9.03
C ALA A 2 16.79 12.68 -10.26
N SER A 3 15.81 12.08 -10.93
CA SER A 3 15.07 12.66 -12.06
C SER A 3 14.07 13.79 -11.67
N PHE A 4 13.66 13.87 -10.39
CA PHE A 4 12.62 14.83 -9.95
C PHE A 4 13.16 16.09 -9.27
N GLY A 5 14.48 16.32 -9.28
CA GLY A 5 15.09 17.55 -8.74
C GLY A 5 15.06 17.69 -7.21
N ASN A 6 14.31 16.86 -6.50
CA ASN A 6 14.32 16.77 -5.04
C ASN A 6 15.34 15.72 -4.58
N GLN A 7 16.21 16.08 -3.64
CA GLN A 7 17.03 15.10 -2.94
C GLN A 7 16.13 14.24 -2.06
N TYR A 8 16.24 12.92 -2.17
CA TYR A 8 15.56 12.02 -1.27
C TYR A 8 16.07 12.23 0.15
N ARG A 9 15.13 12.30 1.08
CA ARG A 9 15.37 12.30 2.52
C ARG A 9 14.58 11.12 3.06
N ALA A 10 15.22 10.30 3.89
CA ALA A 10 14.56 9.12 4.44
C ALA A 10 13.52 9.54 5.49
N PRO A 11 12.40 8.80 5.62
CA PRO A 11 11.50 8.99 6.76
C PRO A 11 12.19 8.54 8.05
N LYS A 12 11.72 9.03 9.19
CA LYS A 12 12.10 8.43 10.48
C LYS A 12 11.39 7.09 10.62
N VAL A 13 11.99 6.16 11.36
CA VAL A 13 11.35 4.88 11.70
C VAL A 13 11.10 4.84 13.19
N VAL A 14 9.87 4.56 13.59
CA VAL A 14 9.44 4.45 14.98
C VAL A 14 8.88 3.03 15.20
N TYR A 15 9.53 2.27 16.07
CA TYR A 15 9.04 0.94 16.46
C TYR A 15 8.16 1.07 17.69
N TYR A 16 7.05 0.36 17.74
CA TYR A 16 6.15 0.35 18.89
C TYR A 16 5.51 -1.02 19.15
N SER A 17 5.00 -1.20 20.37
CA SER A 17 4.20 -2.34 20.82
C SER A 17 3.09 -1.81 21.73
N GLY A 18 1.89 -2.35 21.66
CA GLY A 18 0.72 -1.74 22.30
C GLY A 18 0.27 -0.49 21.54
N THR A 19 0.03 0.60 22.27
CA THR A 19 -0.44 1.87 21.68
C THR A 19 0.68 2.91 21.51
N VAL A 20 0.52 3.78 20.51
CA VAL A 20 1.40 4.91 20.24
C VAL A 20 0.58 6.14 19.84
N ASP A 21 0.75 7.23 20.58
CA ASP A 21 0.19 8.53 20.20
C ASP A 21 1.04 9.15 19.09
N THR A 22 0.41 9.46 17.94
CA THR A 22 1.07 10.13 16.82
C THR A 22 0.36 11.42 16.41
N PRO A 23 1.06 12.32 15.68
CA PRO A 23 0.41 13.49 15.11
C PRO A 23 -0.65 13.18 14.04
N CYS A 24 -0.73 11.94 13.54
CA CYS A 24 -1.70 11.48 12.55
C CYS A 24 -2.86 10.67 13.17
N GLY A 25 -2.85 10.45 14.49
CA GLY A 25 -3.80 9.58 15.19
C GLY A 25 -3.12 8.67 16.21
N GLU A 26 -3.91 7.97 17.02
CA GLU A 26 -3.41 6.85 17.82
C GLU A 26 -3.21 5.64 16.91
N GLY A 27 -2.07 4.97 17.03
CA GLY A 27 -1.87 3.64 16.48
C GLY A 27 -1.89 2.61 17.61
N ASP A 28 -2.49 1.46 17.37
CA ASP A 28 -2.58 0.35 18.33
C ASP A 28 -2.08 -0.97 17.71
N GLU A 29 -2.35 -2.08 18.39
CA GLU A 29 -1.95 -3.42 17.94
C GLU A 29 -2.69 -3.86 16.67
N ASP A 30 -3.88 -3.29 16.42
CA ASP A 30 -4.75 -3.62 15.29
C ASP A 30 -4.51 -2.69 14.07
N THR A 31 -3.90 -1.52 14.27
CA THR A 31 -3.68 -0.49 13.23
C THR A 31 -2.61 -0.84 12.18
N GLY A 32 -1.83 -1.91 12.38
CA GLY A 32 -0.72 -2.28 11.49
C GLY A 32 0.38 -1.19 11.35
N PRO A 33 1.38 -1.39 10.47
CA PRO A 33 2.36 -0.35 10.13
C PRO A 33 1.71 0.79 9.33
N PHE A 34 2.20 2.03 9.51
CA PHE A 34 1.67 3.19 8.78
C PHE A 34 2.68 4.33 8.62
N TYR A 35 2.49 5.17 7.61
CA TYR A 35 3.23 6.40 7.39
C TYR A 35 2.46 7.64 7.86
N CYS A 36 3.07 8.41 8.78
CA CYS A 36 2.53 9.71 9.21
C CYS A 36 3.18 10.86 8.43
N VAL A 37 2.39 11.51 7.57
CA VAL A 37 2.81 12.65 6.76
C VAL A 37 3.22 13.88 7.58
N VAL A 38 2.62 14.08 8.77
CA VAL A 38 2.80 15.28 9.60
C VAL A 38 4.21 15.38 10.18
N ASN A 39 4.78 14.25 10.60
CA ASN A 39 6.14 14.18 11.15
C ASN A 39 7.11 13.34 10.31
N GLU A 40 6.65 12.87 9.15
CA GLU A 40 7.40 12.15 8.14
C GLU A 40 8.06 10.89 8.70
N SER A 41 7.27 10.10 9.42
CA SER A 41 7.71 8.89 10.12
C SER A 41 6.92 7.68 9.67
N VAL A 42 7.62 6.56 9.48
CA VAL A 42 7.05 5.23 9.36
C VAL A 42 6.97 4.62 10.76
N TYR A 43 5.78 4.22 11.16
CA TYR A 43 5.50 3.53 12.42
C TYR A 43 5.41 2.04 12.14
N LEU A 44 6.24 1.25 12.82
CA LEU A 44 6.31 -0.21 12.66
C LEU A 44 5.84 -0.88 13.95
N ASN A 45 4.69 -1.53 13.85
CA ASN A 45 4.12 -2.33 14.92
C ASN A 45 4.89 -3.66 15.05
N LEU A 46 5.51 -3.88 16.21
CA LEU A 46 6.29 -5.10 16.47
C LEU A 46 5.40 -6.32 16.71
N THR A 47 4.17 -6.15 17.21
CA THR A 47 3.20 -7.24 17.35
C THR A 47 2.78 -7.75 15.97
N PHE A 48 2.50 -6.82 15.05
CA PHE A 48 2.25 -7.14 13.63
C PHE A 48 3.41 -7.90 13.01
N PHE A 49 4.66 -7.49 13.28
CA PHE A 49 5.85 -8.19 12.79
C PHE A 49 5.92 -9.65 13.27
N GLU A 50 5.63 -9.91 14.54
CA GLU A 50 5.60 -11.28 15.06
C GLU A 50 4.48 -12.10 14.41
N SER A 51 3.29 -11.53 14.21
CA SER A 51 2.19 -12.19 13.49
C SER A 51 2.57 -12.52 12.04
N MET A 52 3.27 -11.62 11.35
CA MET A 52 3.73 -11.83 9.98
C MET A 52 4.73 -12.99 9.87
N LYS A 53 5.60 -13.21 10.86
CA LYS A 53 6.53 -14.35 10.85
C LYS A 53 5.83 -15.71 10.90
N GLU A 54 4.62 -15.77 11.47
CA GLU A 54 3.87 -17.02 11.55
C GLU A 54 3.23 -17.39 10.21
N VAL A 55 3.02 -16.40 9.34
CA VAL A 55 2.37 -16.55 8.03
C VAL A 55 3.33 -16.41 6.84
N ASP A 56 4.52 -15.83 7.02
CA ASP A 56 5.51 -15.65 5.94
C ASP A 56 6.17 -17.00 5.59
N VAL A 57 5.77 -17.52 4.44
CA VAL A 57 6.16 -18.85 3.94
C VAL A 57 7.60 -18.84 3.41
N ASN A 58 8.18 -17.68 3.09
CA ASN A 58 9.50 -17.56 2.44
C ASN A 58 10.38 -16.42 2.97
N GLY A 59 10.32 -16.16 4.27
CA GLY A 59 11.36 -15.44 5.00
C GLY A 59 10.93 -14.10 5.57
N ASN A 60 11.67 -13.02 5.24
CA ASN A 60 11.40 -11.66 5.72
C ASN A 60 10.76 -10.77 4.63
N PHE A 61 10.33 -11.35 3.49
CA PHE A 61 9.92 -10.57 2.33
C PHE A 61 8.58 -9.87 2.56
N ALA A 62 7.61 -10.53 3.19
CA ALA A 62 6.32 -9.92 3.42
C ALA A 62 6.44 -8.69 4.34
N PHE A 63 7.27 -8.78 5.38
CA PHE A 63 7.55 -7.63 6.23
C PHE A 63 8.35 -6.53 5.51
N ALA A 64 9.34 -6.91 4.68
CA ALA A 64 10.09 -5.94 3.90
C ALA A 64 9.21 -5.21 2.87
N TYR A 65 8.24 -5.91 2.27
CA TYR A 65 7.21 -5.35 1.40
C TYR A 65 6.37 -4.31 2.14
N VAL A 66 5.87 -4.62 3.35
CA VAL A 66 5.09 -3.65 4.14
C VAL A 66 5.91 -2.39 4.46
N ILE A 67 7.18 -2.53 4.85
CA ILE A 67 8.05 -1.37 5.05
C ILE A 67 8.21 -0.57 3.75
N ALA A 68 8.41 -1.25 2.62
CA ALA A 68 8.57 -0.61 1.32
C ALA A 68 7.29 0.12 0.88
N HIS A 69 6.12 -0.41 1.23
CA HIS A 69 4.81 0.22 1.03
C HIS A 69 4.70 1.54 1.82
N GLU A 70 5.02 1.53 3.11
CA GLU A 70 5.00 2.75 3.94
C GLU A 70 6.01 3.80 3.46
N VAL A 71 7.18 3.36 3.00
CA VAL A 71 8.14 4.25 2.35
C VAL A 71 7.56 4.77 1.02
N GLY A 72 6.75 4.00 0.31
CA GLY A 72 5.97 4.42 -0.84
C GLY A 72 5.12 5.66 -0.56
N HIS A 73 4.39 5.70 0.56
CA HIS A 73 3.67 6.91 1.00
C HIS A 73 4.60 8.09 1.28
N HIS A 74 5.77 7.83 1.87
CA HIS A 74 6.77 8.87 2.02
C HIS A 74 7.24 9.43 0.67
N VAL A 75 7.42 8.57 -0.34
CA VAL A 75 7.75 9.02 -1.70
C VAL A 75 6.63 9.89 -2.27
N GLN A 76 5.37 9.49 -2.13
CA GLN A 76 4.22 10.29 -2.56
C GLN A 76 4.19 11.67 -1.90
N HIS A 77 4.53 11.74 -0.62
CA HIS A 77 4.66 13.01 0.10
C HIS A 77 5.78 13.89 -0.51
N LEU A 78 6.97 13.32 -0.73
CA LEU A 78 8.11 14.06 -1.30
C LEU A 78 7.87 14.53 -2.74
N THR A 79 7.07 13.80 -3.53
CA THR A 79 6.71 14.17 -4.91
C THR A 79 5.47 15.07 -4.98
N GLY A 80 4.77 15.26 -3.86
CA GLY A 80 3.51 16.00 -3.79
C GLY A 80 2.32 15.26 -4.39
N ASP A 81 2.43 13.96 -4.66
CA ASP A 81 1.31 13.15 -5.16
C ASP A 81 0.31 12.86 -4.04
N LEU A 82 0.77 12.63 -2.80
CA LEU A 82 -0.11 12.39 -1.66
C LEU A 82 -1.10 13.55 -1.46
N SER A 83 -0.60 14.79 -1.49
CA SER A 83 -1.45 15.99 -1.38
C SER A 83 -2.43 16.13 -2.54
N LYS A 84 -2.09 15.67 -3.75
CA LYS A 84 -3.01 15.69 -4.89
C LYS A 84 -4.14 14.67 -4.73
N TYR A 85 -3.86 13.45 -4.24
CA TYR A 85 -4.92 12.48 -3.94
C TYR A 85 -5.89 13.06 -2.92
N GLN A 86 -5.36 13.56 -1.80
CA GLN A 86 -6.15 14.18 -0.73
C GLN A 86 -6.99 15.37 -1.24
N GLU A 87 -6.44 16.24 -2.10
CA GLU A 87 -7.19 17.36 -2.67
C GLU A 87 -8.35 16.89 -3.57
N ILE A 88 -8.15 15.84 -4.36
CA ILE A 88 -9.17 15.29 -5.25
C ILE A 88 -10.27 14.60 -4.44
N GLU A 89 -9.87 13.77 -3.46
CA GLU A 89 -10.74 13.05 -2.54
C GLU A 89 -11.67 14.03 -1.81
N PHE A 90 -11.09 15.05 -1.17
CA PHE A 90 -11.83 16.10 -0.46
C PHE A 90 -12.87 16.78 -1.35
N LYS A 91 -12.49 17.16 -2.58
CA LYS A 91 -13.43 17.78 -3.54
C LYS A 91 -14.56 16.84 -3.99
N LEU A 92 -14.35 15.53 -3.95
CA LEU A 92 -15.38 14.55 -4.28
C LEU A 92 -16.35 14.37 -3.11
N GLN A 93 -15.83 14.29 -1.88
CA GLN A 93 -16.63 14.26 -0.65
C GLN A 93 -17.50 15.51 -0.51
N GLU A 94 -16.95 16.71 -0.73
CA GLU A 94 -17.73 17.97 -0.72
C GLU A 94 -18.89 17.98 -1.73
N ARG A 95 -18.81 17.15 -2.77
CA ARG A 95 -19.84 17.01 -3.81
C ARG A 95 -20.78 15.82 -3.58
N GLY A 96 -20.66 15.13 -2.45
CA GLY A 96 -21.44 13.93 -2.10
C GLY A 96 -21.15 12.76 -3.03
N LYS A 97 -19.89 12.58 -3.46
CA LYS A 97 -19.46 11.51 -4.38
C LYS A 97 -18.58 10.49 -3.67
N GLU A 98 -19.08 9.93 -2.57
CA GLU A 98 -18.33 9.02 -1.67
C GLU A 98 -17.65 7.87 -2.41
N THR A 99 -18.36 7.13 -3.26
CA THR A 99 -17.77 6.03 -4.04
C THR A 99 -16.55 6.47 -4.86
N LYS A 100 -16.59 7.69 -5.42
CA LYS A 100 -15.45 8.21 -6.20
C LYS A 100 -14.33 8.70 -5.31
N ALA A 101 -14.63 9.21 -4.12
CA ALA A 101 -13.62 9.59 -3.14
C ALA A 101 -12.86 8.34 -2.68
N ASN A 102 -13.56 7.27 -2.32
CA ASN A 102 -12.96 5.99 -1.93
C ASN A 102 -12.04 5.43 -3.03
N LEU A 103 -12.47 5.50 -4.31
CA LEU A 103 -11.62 5.08 -5.43
C LEU A 103 -10.32 5.90 -5.55
N VAL A 104 -10.32 7.16 -5.12
CA VAL A 104 -9.11 8.01 -5.10
C VAL A 104 -8.18 7.60 -3.96
N SER A 105 -8.74 7.22 -2.80
CA SER A 105 -7.98 6.65 -1.68
C SER A 105 -7.30 5.34 -2.10
N VAL A 106 -8.03 4.40 -2.72
CA VAL A 106 -7.48 3.16 -3.29
C VAL A 106 -6.35 3.45 -4.28
N GLN A 107 -6.50 4.46 -5.15
CA GLN A 107 -5.45 4.82 -6.10
C GLN A 107 -4.16 5.31 -5.44
N SER A 108 -4.26 5.93 -4.26
CA SER A 108 -3.11 6.32 -3.46
C SER A 108 -2.37 5.09 -2.95
N GLU A 109 -3.09 4.13 -2.36
CA GLU A 109 -2.53 2.87 -1.84
C GLU A 109 -1.86 2.03 -2.93
N LEU A 110 -2.52 1.89 -4.09
CA LEU A 110 -1.96 1.16 -5.22
C LEU A 110 -0.70 1.82 -5.81
N GLN A 111 -0.55 3.14 -5.66
CA GLN A 111 0.69 3.80 -6.05
C GLN A 111 1.81 3.53 -5.03
N ALA A 112 1.50 3.40 -3.74
CA ALA A 112 2.46 2.95 -2.74
C ALA A 112 2.92 1.51 -3.01
N ASP A 113 2.01 0.60 -3.37
CA ASP A 113 2.35 -0.76 -3.82
C ASP A 113 3.26 -0.74 -5.06
N PHE A 114 2.99 0.14 -6.02
CA PHE A 114 3.86 0.32 -7.19
C PHE A 114 5.27 0.78 -6.80
N TYR A 115 5.40 1.69 -5.83
CA TYR A 115 6.70 2.12 -5.33
C TYR A 115 7.43 1.02 -4.56
N ALA A 116 6.71 0.20 -3.77
CA ALA A 116 7.25 -1.01 -3.16
C ALA A 116 7.75 -1.99 -4.22
N GLY A 117 7.02 -2.15 -5.33
CA GLY A 117 7.44 -2.93 -6.48
C GLY A 117 8.74 -2.42 -7.10
N ILE A 118 8.87 -1.10 -7.30
CA ILE A 118 10.12 -0.51 -7.79
C ILE A 118 11.28 -0.80 -6.82
N TRP A 119 11.07 -0.67 -5.51
CA TRP A 119 12.09 -1.04 -4.54
C TRP A 119 12.52 -2.50 -4.75
N ALA A 120 11.54 -3.41 -4.84
CA ALA A 120 11.79 -4.82 -5.06
C ALA A 120 12.59 -5.08 -6.35
N HIS A 121 12.30 -4.38 -7.46
CA HIS A 121 13.10 -4.49 -8.69
C HIS A 121 14.62 -4.41 -8.46
N TYR A 122 15.06 -3.54 -7.54
CA TYR A 122 16.47 -3.29 -7.29
C TYR A 122 17.09 -4.21 -6.23
N VAL A 123 16.28 -4.85 -5.39
CA VAL A 123 16.77 -5.66 -4.26
C VAL A 123 16.33 -7.12 -4.33
N ILE A 124 15.49 -7.51 -5.29
CA ILE A 124 14.91 -8.87 -5.36
C ILE A 124 15.98 -9.95 -5.44
N ALA A 125 17.13 -9.66 -6.05
CA ALA A 125 18.26 -10.59 -6.13
C ALA A 125 18.95 -10.85 -4.78
N ASP A 126 18.65 -10.05 -3.75
CA ASP A 126 19.14 -10.25 -2.38
C ASP A 126 18.20 -11.15 -1.55
N PHE A 127 17.00 -11.45 -2.07
CA PHE A 127 16.08 -12.43 -1.49
C PHE A 127 16.36 -13.82 -2.11
N GLU A 128 15.96 -14.90 -1.43
CA GLU A 128 15.98 -16.25 -2.02
C GLU A 128 15.10 -16.27 -3.29
N ASP A 129 15.18 -17.31 -4.13
CA ASP A 129 14.41 -17.43 -5.39
C ASP A 129 12.89 -17.29 -5.14
N LEU A 130 12.39 -16.06 -5.07
CA LEU A 130 10.99 -15.73 -4.83
C LEU A 130 10.22 -16.00 -6.12
N SER A 131 9.30 -16.96 -6.05
CA SER A 131 8.35 -17.21 -7.12
C SER A 131 7.25 -16.15 -7.15
N GLU A 132 6.49 -16.10 -8.25
CA GLU A 132 5.28 -15.25 -8.33
C GLU A 132 4.26 -15.62 -7.23
N ASP A 133 4.15 -16.92 -6.91
CA ASP A 133 3.29 -17.40 -5.83
C ASP A 133 3.76 -16.89 -4.46
N ASP A 134 5.07 -16.80 -4.22
CA ASP A 134 5.62 -16.26 -2.97
C ASP A 134 5.33 -14.78 -2.80
N ILE A 135 5.45 -14.02 -3.90
CA ILE A 135 5.08 -12.61 -3.94
C ILE A 135 3.57 -12.47 -3.66
N MET A 136 2.73 -13.25 -4.33
CA MET A 136 1.29 -13.20 -4.14
C MET A 136 0.90 -13.55 -2.70
N ASN A 137 1.47 -14.62 -2.13
CA ASN A 137 1.26 -15.02 -0.73
C ASN A 137 1.72 -13.94 0.25
N ALA A 138 2.85 -13.29 0.01
CA ALA A 138 3.35 -12.20 0.86
C ALA A 138 2.41 -10.98 0.86
N LEU A 139 1.85 -10.64 -0.31
CA LEU A 139 0.88 -9.57 -0.47
C LEU A 139 -0.46 -9.91 0.20
N GLU A 140 -0.93 -11.16 0.04
CA GLU A 140 -2.15 -11.66 0.68
C GLU A 140 -2.01 -11.71 2.20
N ALA A 141 -0.89 -12.22 2.72
CA ALA A 141 -0.61 -12.25 4.16
C ALA A 141 -0.58 -10.83 4.75
N SER A 142 0.03 -9.88 4.04
CA SER A 142 0.07 -8.48 4.47
C SER A 142 -1.32 -7.83 4.52
N ALA A 143 -2.20 -8.18 3.57
CA ALA A 143 -3.61 -7.72 3.59
C ALA A 143 -4.40 -8.37 4.73
N ALA A 144 -4.21 -9.69 4.94
CA ALA A 144 -4.88 -10.46 5.97
C ALA A 144 -4.53 -10.01 7.38
N VAL A 145 -3.29 -9.57 7.64
CA VAL A 145 -2.85 -9.16 8.99
C VAL A 145 -3.07 -7.66 9.24
N GLY A 146 -3.17 -6.83 8.20
CA GLY A 146 -3.21 -5.36 8.32
C GLY A 146 -4.61 -4.72 8.37
N ASP A 147 -5.61 -5.32 7.72
CA ASP A 147 -6.97 -4.74 7.62
C ASP A 147 -8.08 -5.82 7.60
N ASP A 148 -7.84 -6.98 6.97
CA ASP A 148 -8.88 -7.99 6.72
C ASP A 148 -9.04 -9.03 7.86
N ALA A 149 -8.19 -9.00 8.91
CA ALA A 149 -8.31 -9.89 10.08
C ALA A 149 -9.49 -9.53 11.00
N LEU A 150 -10.09 -8.35 10.83
CA LEU A 150 -11.14 -7.83 11.71
C LEU A 150 -12.55 -8.07 11.13
N GLY A 151 -13.04 -9.30 11.24
CA GLY A 151 -14.48 -9.61 11.33
C GLY A 151 -15.25 -9.84 10.02
N GLU A 152 -16.32 -10.63 10.15
CA GLU A 152 -17.19 -11.17 9.08
C GLU A 152 -18.06 -10.15 8.31
N ASP A 153 -17.96 -8.84 8.58
CA ASP A 153 -18.82 -7.85 7.93
C ASP A 153 -18.14 -7.25 6.69
N ARG A 154 -18.24 -7.99 5.59
CA ARG A 154 -17.81 -7.60 4.24
C ARG A 154 -18.66 -6.48 3.64
N THR A 155 -18.79 -5.35 4.32
CA THR A 155 -19.31 -4.12 3.72
C THR A 155 -18.42 -2.94 4.06
N GLU A 156 -17.67 -2.51 3.05
CA GLU A 156 -16.98 -1.21 2.97
C GLU A 156 -15.78 -0.99 3.90
N ASN A 157 -14.60 -1.55 3.56
CA ASN A 157 -13.32 -0.89 3.82
C ASN A 157 -12.39 -1.05 2.61
N PHE A 158 -12.72 -0.32 1.54
CA PHE A 158 -11.88 -0.13 0.34
C PHE A 158 -10.70 0.83 0.63
N GLY A 159 -9.97 0.68 1.74
CA GLY A 159 -8.80 1.53 2.01
C GLY A 159 -7.70 1.25 0.99
N HIS A 160 -7.28 -0.02 0.92
CA HIS A 160 -6.07 -0.45 0.24
C HIS A 160 -6.30 -1.10 -1.14
N GLY A 161 -7.56 -1.34 -1.54
CA GLY A 161 -7.92 -2.08 -2.75
C GLY A 161 -7.79 -3.60 -2.59
N SER A 162 -8.27 -4.37 -3.57
CA SER A 162 -8.22 -5.84 -3.48
C SER A 162 -6.79 -6.38 -3.62
N SER A 163 -6.50 -7.56 -3.04
CA SER A 163 -5.20 -8.23 -3.15
C SER A 163 -4.69 -8.32 -4.60
N MET A 164 -5.59 -8.61 -5.55
CA MET A 164 -5.27 -8.64 -6.98
C MET A 164 -4.87 -7.27 -7.54
N MET A 165 -5.55 -6.18 -7.15
CA MET A 165 -5.17 -4.83 -7.58
C MET A 165 -3.78 -4.47 -7.07
N ARG A 166 -3.51 -4.78 -5.80
CA ARG A 166 -2.21 -4.56 -5.15
C ARG A 166 -1.11 -5.35 -5.86
N PHE A 167 -1.34 -6.63 -6.13
CA PHE A 167 -0.42 -7.50 -6.88
C PHE A 167 -0.11 -6.95 -8.28
N VAL A 168 -1.13 -6.49 -9.02
CA VAL A 168 -0.94 -5.91 -10.35
C VAL A 168 -0.06 -4.65 -10.31
N TRP A 169 -0.26 -3.76 -9.35
CA TRP A 169 0.54 -2.54 -9.25
C TRP A 169 1.95 -2.81 -8.72
N PHE A 170 2.09 -3.68 -7.74
CA PHE A 170 3.37 -4.13 -7.21
C PHE A 170 4.23 -4.78 -8.30
N THR A 171 3.71 -5.80 -9.00
CA THR A 171 4.43 -6.49 -10.09
C THR A 171 4.76 -5.56 -11.25
N ARG A 172 3.90 -4.57 -11.56
CA ARG A 172 4.22 -3.53 -12.53
C ARG A 172 5.42 -2.67 -12.09
N GLY A 173 5.47 -2.28 -10.82
CA GLY A 173 6.63 -1.60 -10.24
C GLY A 173 7.89 -2.44 -10.36
N MET A 174 7.80 -3.70 -9.95
CA MET A 174 8.89 -4.68 -9.99
C MET A 174 9.39 -4.95 -11.41
N ALA A 175 8.50 -5.08 -12.38
CA ALA A 175 8.90 -5.34 -13.77
C ALA A 175 9.58 -4.13 -14.41
N THR A 176 9.19 -2.91 -14.02
CA THR A 176 9.65 -1.69 -14.71
C THR A 176 10.83 -0.99 -14.05
N GLY A 177 10.94 -1.02 -12.72
CA GLY A 177 11.96 -0.30 -11.96
C GLY A 177 11.96 1.22 -12.16
N ASP A 178 10.92 1.78 -12.79
CA ASP A 178 10.87 3.18 -13.25
C ASP A 178 9.56 3.87 -12.86
N VAL A 179 9.71 4.89 -12.01
CA VAL A 179 8.65 5.74 -11.45
C VAL A 179 7.69 6.32 -12.49
N LYS A 180 8.11 6.49 -13.76
CA LYS A 180 7.23 7.04 -14.80
C LYS A 180 6.01 6.16 -15.11
N TYR A 181 6.04 4.88 -14.73
CA TYR A 181 4.94 3.94 -14.95
C TYR A 181 3.93 3.85 -13.79
N GLY A 182 4.15 4.61 -12.71
CA GLY A 182 3.37 4.60 -11.46
C GLY A 182 2.20 5.58 -11.39
N ASN A 183 1.78 6.13 -12.52
CA ASN A 183 0.65 7.06 -12.54
C ASN A 183 -0.67 6.29 -12.42
N THR A 184 -1.25 6.25 -11.22
CA THR A 184 -2.56 5.61 -10.96
C THR A 184 -3.75 6.52 -11.27
N TYR A 185 -3.55 7.83 -11.54
CA TYR A 185 -4.60 8.83 -11.81
C TYR A 185 -5.37 8.65 -13.13
N ARG A 186 -4.84 7.92 -14.11
CA ARG A 186 -5.44 7.90 -15.46
C ARG A 186 -6.69 7.01 -15.50
N TYR A 187 -7.73 7.47 -16.18
CA TYR A 187 -9.03 6.80 -16.41
C TYR A 187 -8.95 5.33 -16.91
N ARG A 188 -7.84 4.89 -17.52
CA ARG A 188 -7.64 3.47 -17.86
C ARG A 188 -7.33 2.59 -16.65
N SER A 189 -6.71 3.14 -15.61
CA SER A 189 -6.53 2.50 -14.31
C SER A 189 -7.88 2.34 -13.60
N LEU A 190 -8.76 3.34 -13.70
CA LEU A 190 -10.15 3.22 -13.22
C LEU A 190 -10.93 2.09 -13.92
N LYS A 191 -10.75 1.88 -15.22
CA LYS A 191 -11.35 0.72 -15.92
C LYS A 191 -10.77 -0.63 -15.48
N LEU A 192 -9.50 -0.69 -15.10
CA LEU A 192 -8.93 -1.91 -14.52
C LEU A 192 -9.52 -2.18 -13.13
N LEU A 193 -9.85 -1.13 -12.37
CA LEU A 193 -10.52 -1.23 -11.07
C LEU A 193 -12.00 -1.63 -11.22
N GLU A 194 -12.75 -0.97 -12.12
CA GLU A 194 -14.14 -1.33 -12.48
C GLU A 194 -14.23 -2.76 -13.04
N ASN A 195 -13.24 -3.22 -13.81
CA ASN A 195 -13.23 -4.57 -14.36
C ASN A 195 -12.77 -5.65 -13.36
N ALA A 196 -12.04 -5.26 -12.31
CA ALA A 196 -11.69 -6.17 -11.22
C ALA A 196 -12.89 -6.42 -10.29
N GLU A 197 -13.81 -5.45 -10.15
CA GLU A 197 -15.12 -5.66 -9.52
C GLU A 197 -16.01 -6.60 -10.34
N THR A 198 -16.03 -6.50 -11.69
CA THR A 198 -16.79 -7.45 -12.53
C THR A 198 -16.25 -8.88 -12.54
N PHE A 199 -15.00 -9.11 -12.10
CA PHE A 199 -14.45 -10.46 -11.97
C PHE A 199 -15.01 -11.21 -10.75
N LEU A 200 -15.65 -10.51 -9.81
CA LEU A 200 -16.27 -11.08 -8.60
C LEU A 200 -17.80 -11.17 -8.69
N GLU A 201 -18.42 -10.65 -9.76
CA GLU A 201 -19.86 -10.79 -10.01
C GLU A 201 -20.20 -11.93 -10.99
N ASP A 202 -19.24 -12.45 -11.76
CA ASP A 202 -19.49 -13.50 -12.77
C ASP A 202 -19.30 -14.96 -12.27
N ASP A 203 -18.99 -15.19 -10.99
CA ASP A 203 -18.91 -16.53 -10.37
C ASP A 203 -20.01 -16.82 -9.32
N ALA A 204 -21.10 -16.05 -9.36
CA ALA A 204 -22.27 -16.28 -8.52
C ALA A 204 -23.62 -16.13 -9.26
N GLU A 205 -23.75 -16.77 -10.44
CA GLU A 205 -24.99 -17.42 -10.91
C GLU A 205 -24.77 -18.36 -12.11
#